data_AF-A0A349X3C6-F1
#
_entry.id   AF-A0A349X3C6-F1
#
_cell.length_a   1.000
_cell.length_b   1.000
_cell.length_c   1.000
_cell.angle_alpha   90.00
_cell.angle_beta   90.00
_cell.angle_gamma   90.00
#
_symmetry.space_group_name_H-M   'P 1'
#
loop_
_entity.id
_entity.type
_entity.pdbx_description
1 polymer ?
#
loop_
_entity_poly.entity_id
_entity_poly.type
_entity_poly.pdbx_seq_one_letter_code
_entity_poly.pdbx_strand_id
1 'polypeptide(L)'
;MNNKNRRIETTGFVLVLLMILIQASYGVLSFVAPSEFATVRGTELFTLNDLDWVQIYGSRTLFITLVLSYLLLTRHFKALMWCALFGLIMPIADGYLAHQAHAPLGVVLKHVATGVYLLATFIVLRMIVYKK
;
A
#
# COMPACT_ATOMS: atom_id res chain seq x y z
N MET A 1 -14.47 -27.09 -0.64
CA MET A 1 -13.29 -26.40 -1.21
C MET A 1 -12.07 -27.28 -1.03
N ASN A 2 -11.28 -27.56 -2.07
CA ASN A 2 -10.09 -28.42 -1.92
C ASN A 2 -8.96 -27.70 -1.16
N ASN A 3 -8.00 -28.45 -0.62
CA ASN A 3 -6.88 -27.90 0.16
C ASN A 3 -6.06 -26.85 -0.60
N LYS A 4 -5.92 -27.00 -1.92
CA LYS A 4 -5.21 -26.05 -2.79
C LYS A 4 -5.94 -24.69 -2.82
N ASN A 5 -7.26 -24.69 -2.94
CA ASN A 5 -8.06 -23.47 -2.99
C ASN A 5 -8.04 -22.75 -1.64
N ARG A 6 -8.13 -23.50 -0.52
CA ARG A 6 -7.99 -22.92 0.82
C ARG A 6 -6.63 -22.25 1.01
N ARG A 7 -5.54 -22.88 0.57
CA ARG A 7 -4.19 -22.30 0.64
C ARG A 7 -4.10 -20.97 -0.15
N ILE A 8 -4.63 -20.92 -1.36
CA ILE A 8 -4.60 -19.71 -2.20
C ILE A 8 -5.41 -18.58 -1.55
N GLU A 9 -6.58 -18.88 -1.00
CA GLU A 9 -7.39 -17.89 -0.27
C GLU A 9 -6.64 -17.35 0.95
N THR A 10 -6.03 -18.24 1.75
CA THR A 10 -5.20 -17.84 2.89
C THR A 10 -4.02 -16.97 2.43
N THR A 11 -3.32 -17.32 1.35
CA THR A 11 -2.24 -16.49 0.81
C THR A 11 -2.74 -15.11 0.40
N GLY A 12 -3.85 -15.02 -0.36
CA GLY A 12 -4.43 -13.74 -0.75
C GLY A 12 -4.86 -12.90 0.45
N PHE A 13 -5.45 -13.53 1.46
CA PHE A 13 -5.83 -12.88 2.70
C PHE A 13 -4.62 -12.30 3.43
N VAL A 14 -3.55 -13.09 3.60
CA VAL A 14 -2.32 -12.66 4.26
C VAL A 14 -1.64 -11.51 3.50
N LEU A 15 -1.59 -11.58 2.17
CA LEU A 15 -1.01 -10.50 1.36
C LEU A 15 -1.77 -9.18 1.55
N VAL A 16 -3.11 -9.21 1.54
CA VAL A 16 -3.90 -7.99 1.78
C VAL A 16 -3.73 -7.52 3.23
N LEU A 17 -3.69 -8.43 4.21
CA LEU A 17 -3.48 -8.08 5.62
C LEU A 17 -2.14 -7.37 5.85
N LEU A 18 -1.04 -7.90 5.29
CA LEU A 18 0.27 -7.28 5.42
C LEU A 18 0.30 -5.87 4.80
N MET A 19 -0.36 -5.67 3.66
CA MET A 19 -0.51 -4.36 3.03
C MET A 19 -1.26 -3.38 3.95
N ILE A 20 -2.38 -3.82 4.54
CA ILE A 20 -3.18 -3.02 5.47
C ILE A 20 -2.33 -2.61 6.68
N LEU A 21 -1.59 -3.54 7.28
CA LEU A 21 -0.77 -3.24 8.45
C LEU A 21 0.32 -2.21 8.13
N ILE A 22 1.01 -2.38 6.99
CA ILE A 22 2.04 -1.43 6.55
C ILE A 22 1.43 -0.04 6.29
N GLN A 23 0.29 0.04 5.59
CA GLN A 23 -0.40 1.30 5.32
C GLN A 23 -0.92 1.96 6.61
N ALA A 24 -1.46 1.18 7.55
CA ALA A 24 -1.89 1.67 8.85
C ALA A 24 -0.73 2.31 9.62
N SER A 25 0.42 1.63 9.68
CA SER A 25 1.62 2.15 10.34
C SER A 25 2.10 3.45 9.71
N TYR A 26 2.14 3.54 8.37
CA TYR A 26 2.53 4.77 7.67
C TYR A 26 1.50 5.89 7.83
N GLY A 27 0.21 5.55 7.80
CA GLY A 27 -0.88 6.48 8.06
C GLY A 27 -0.75 7.09 9.46
N VAL A 28 -0.54 6.28 10.49
CA VAL A 28 -0.33 6.78 11.87
C VAL A 28 0.96 7.60 11.98
N LEU A 29 2.06 7.12 11.40
CA LEU A 29 3.36 7.81 11.46
C LEU A 29 3.28 9.23 10.88
N SER A 30 2.51 9.44 9.81
CA SER A 30 2.31 10.76 9.20
C SER A 30 1.64 11.80 10.13
N PHE A 31 0.95 11.37 11.18
CA PHE A 31 0.38 12.29 12.19
C PHE A 31 1.25 12.42 13.43
N VAL A 32 1.88 11.32 13.87
CA VAL A 32 2.66 11.29 15.11
C VAL A 32 4.08 11.85 14.91
N ALA A 33 4.71 11.54 13.78
CA ALA A 33 6.07 11.98 13.43
C ALA A 33 6.16 12.33 11.93
N PRO A 34 5.49 13.40 11.47
CA PRO A 34 5.39 13.76 10.05
C PRO A 34 6.75 14.00 9.37
N SER A 35 7.72 14.59 10.07
CA SER A 35 9.07 14.78 9.52
C SER A 35 9.80 13.46 9.28
N GLU A 36 9.70 12.51 10.22
CA GLU A 36 10.28 11.17 10.06
C GLU A 36 9.60 10.41 8.93
N PHE A 37 8.27 10.53 8.82
CA PHE A 37 7.53 9.99 7.70
C PHE A 37 8.09 10.51 6.36
N ALA A 38 8.27 11.83 6.23
CA ALA A 38 8.79 12.46 5.01
C ALA A 38 10.18 11.91 4.62
N THR A 39 11.10 11.77 5.59
CA THR A 39 12.42 11.15 5.37
C THR A 39 12.30 9.69 4.92
N VAL A 40 11.43 8.89 5.55
CA VAL A 40 11.22 7.47 5.19
C VAL A 40 10.58 7.28 3.81
N ARG A 41 9.89 8.30 3.29
CA ARG A 41 9.33 8.33 1.93
C ARG A 41 10.26 8.93 0.89
N GLY A 42 11.38 9.53 1.30
CA GLY A 42 12.36 10.14 0.39
C GLY A 42 11.92 11.47 -0.22
N THR A 43 10.93 12.12 0.39
CA THR A 43 10.45 13.45 0.00
C THR A 43 10.46 14.33 1.24
N GLU A 44 11.66 14.79 1.62
CA GLU A 44 11.86 15.61 2.81
C GLU A 44 11.09 16.94 2.72
N LEU A 45 10.75 17.50 3.87
CA LEU A 45 10.08 18.78 3.96
C LEU A 45 11.05 19.88 3.56
N PHE A 46 10.63 20.78 2.67
CA PHE A 46 11.40 21.99 2.38
C PHE A 46 11.28 22.98 3.53
N THR A 47 10.10 23.05 4.16
CA THR A 47 9.82 23.89 5.32
C THR A 47 8.89 23.18 6.31
N LEU A 48 8.85 23.63 7.56
CA LEU A 48 7.87 23.13 8.54
C LEU A 48 6.41 23.45 8.17
N ASN A 49 6.18 24.39 7.24
CA ASN A 49 4.83 24.69 6.77
C ASN A 49 4.28 23.58 5.87
N ASP A 50 5.12 22.70 5.33
CA ASP A 50 4.71 21.58 4.46
C ASP A 50 4.16 20.37 5.23
N LEU A 51 4.06 20.47 6.56
CA LEU A 51 3.56 19.41 7.43
C LEU A 51 2.09 19.05 7.15
N ASP A 52 1.30 20.00 6.67
CA ASP A 52 -0.09 19.80 6.29
C ASP A 52 -0.22 18.79 5.13
N TRP A 53 0.68 18.84 4.14
CA TRP A 53 0.72 17.88 3.03
C TRP A 53 0.98 16.46 3.49
N VAL A 54 1.83 16.28 4.51
CA VAL A 54 2.10 14.97 5.10
C VAL A 54 0.84 14.43 5.79
N GLN A 55 0.13 15.26 6.54
CA GLN A 55 -1.13 14.87 7.19
C GLN A 55 -2.26 14.59 6.19
N ILE A 56 -2.34 15.34 5.08
CA ILE A 56 -3.28 15.09 3.98
C ILE A 56 -2.94 13.76 3.27
N TYR A 57 -1.66 13.44 3.09
CA TYR A 57 -1.25 12.12 2.62
C TYR A 57 -1.64 11.02 3.61
N GLY A 58 -1.40 11.27 4.90
CA GLY A 58 -1.76 10.41 6.01
C GLY A 58 -3.22 10.03 6.07
N SER A 59 -4.10 11.04 6.00
CA SER A 59 -5.55 10.86 6.05
C SER A 59 -6.06 9.98 4.91
N ARG A 60 -5.56 10.18 3.69
CA ARG A 60 -5.87 9.35 2.52
C ARG A 60 -5.37 7.92 2.70
N THR A 61 -4.18 7.76 3.25
CA THR A 61 -3.60 6.43 3.55
C THR A 61 -4.45 5.68 4.58
N LEU A 62 -4.88 6.33 5.65
CA LEU A 62 -5.78 5.74 6.66
C LEU A 62 -7.16 5.43 6.07
N PHE A 63 -7.72 6.30 5.25
CA PHE A 63 -8.98 6.04 4.55
C PHE A 63 -8.90 4.76 3.71
N ILE A 64 -7.85 4.63 2.89
CA ILE A 64 -7.61 3.42 2.08
C ILE A 64 -7.43 2.19 2.98
N THR A 65 -6.66 2.32 4.06
CA THR A 65 -6.45 1.24 5.06
C THR A 65 -7.77 0.73 5.61
N LEU A 66 -8.69 1.63 6.00
CA LEU A 66 -10.00 1.26 6.54
C LEU A 66 -10.89 0.59 5.48
N VAL A 67 -10.92 1.12 4.25
CA VAL A 67 -11.66 0.51 3.13
C VAL A 67 -11.16 -0.91 2.86
N LEU A 68 -9.84 -1.09 2.75
CA LEU A 68 -9.24 -2.41 2.51
C LEU A 68 -9.48 -3.37 3.66
N SER A 69 -9.41 -2.90 4.91
CA SER A 69 -9.73 -3.70 6.10
C SER A 69 -11.16 -4.20 6.07
N TYR A 70 -12.11 -3.30 5.78
CA TYR A 70 -13.52 -3.66 5.65
C TYR A 70 -13.73 -4.71 4.55
N LEU A 71 -13.16 -4.49 3.36
CA LEU A 71 -13.27 -5.43 2.23
C LEU A 71 -12.63 -6.79 2.52
N LEU A 72 -11.53 -6.83 3.27
CA LEU A 72 -10.86 -8.06 3.68
C LEU A 72 -11.70 -8.84 4.70
N LEU A 73 -12.22 -8.16 5.73
CA LEU A 73 -13.07 -8.77 6.76
C LEU A 73 -14.38 -9.32 6.17
N THR A 74 -14.96 -8.61 5.20
CA THR A 74 -16.18 -9.02 4.48
C THR A 74 -15.91 -9.94 3.28
N ARG A 75 -14.64 -10.29 3.03
CA ARG A 75 -14.20 -11.20 1.96
C ARG A 75 -14.62 -10.77 0.54
N HIS A 76 -14.65 -9.46 0.26
CA HIS A 76 -14.88 -8.91 -1.07
C HIS A 76 -13.63 -8.99 -1.96
N PHE A 77 -13.17 -10.22 -2.26
CA PHE A 77 -11.92 -10.47 -3.01
C PHE A 77 -11.89 -9.86 -4.41
N LYS A 78 -13.03 -9.73 -5.09
CA LYS A 78 -13.10 -9.07 -6.40
C LYS A 78 -12.77 -7.57 -6.30
N ALA A 79 -13.27 -6.90 -5.26
CA ALA A 79 -12.93 -5.50 -5.03
C ALA A 79 -11.45 -5.36 -4.65
N LEU A 80 -10.97 -6.17 -3.71
CA LEU A 80 -9.56 -6.20 -3.29
C LEU A 80 -8.61 -6.45 -4.47
N MET A 81 -8.99 -7.32 -5.42
CA MET A 81 -8.22 -7.57 -6.64
C MET A 81 -8.01 -6.26 -7.41
N TRP A 82 -9.09 -5.54 -7.71
CA TRP A 82 -8.99 -4.27 -8.44
C TRP A 82 -8.30 -3.18 -7.62
N CYS A 83 -8.49 -3.14 -6.30
CA CYS A 83 -7.76 -2.24 -5.43
C CYS A 83 -6.24 -2.49 -5.50
N ALA A 84 -5.79 -3.75 -5.56
CA ALA A 84 -4.37 -4.06 -5.70
C ALA A 84 -3.81 -3.56 -7.05
N LEU A 85 -4.56 -3.72 -8.15
CA LEU A 85 -4.14 -3.25 -9.47
C LEU A 85 -4.12 -1.71 -9.55
N PHE A 86 -5.21 -1.05 -9.18
CA PHE A 86 -5.30 0.42 -9.25
C PHE A 86 -4.40 1.08 -8.20
N GLY A 87 -4.16 0.39 -7.08
CA GLY A 87 -3.22 0.83 -6.05
C GLY A 87 -1.79 1.02 -6.56
N LEU A 88 -1.41 0.45 -7.72
CA LEU A 88 -0.11 0.67 -8.35
C LEU A 88 0.18 2.15 -8.66
N ILE A 89 -0.85 2.97 -8.84
CA ILE A 89 -0.70 4.41 -9.07
C ILE A 89 0.14 5.06 -7.97
N MET A 90 -0.07 4.65 -6.70
CA MET A 90 0.62 5.24 -5.55
C MET A 90 2.13 4.98 -5.56
N PRO A 91 2.64 3.72 -5.53
CA PRO A 91 4.08 3.49 -5.53
C PRO A 91 4.77 3.96 -6.81
N ILE A 92 4.06 4.04 -7.96
CA ILE A 92 4.62 4.63 -9.18
C ILE A 92 4.87 6.13 -8.97
N ALA A 93 3.86 6.87 -8.51
CA ALA A 93 3.99 8.29 -8.23
C ALA A 93 5.05 8.55 -7.14
N ASP A 94 4.99 7.81 -6.04
CA ASP A 94 5.92 7.97 -4.92
C ASP A 94 7.37 7.65 -5.33
N GLY A 95 7.58 6.59 -6.11
CA GLY A 95 8.92 6.23 -6.61
C GLY A 95 9.48 7.28 -7.56
N TYR A 96 8.63 7.85 -8.44
CA TYR A 96 9.01 8.94 -9.33
C TYR A 96 9.39 10.20 -8.54
N LEU A 97 8.58 10.59 -7.56
CA LEU A 97 8.84 11.76 -6.71
C LEU A 97 10.10 11.59 -5.86
N ALA A 98 10.31 10.42 -5.27
CA ALA A 98 11.53 10.11 -4.51
C ALA A 98 12.78 10.16 -5.40
N HIS A 99 12.70 9.65 -6.64
CA HIS A 99 13.79 9.75 -7.61
C HIS A 99 14.07 11.22 -7.98
N GLN A 100 13.02 12.01 -8.24
CA GLN A 100 13.15 13.43 -8.56
C GLN A 100 13.75 14.24 -7.40
N ALA A 101 13.46 13.87 -6.15
CA ALA A 101 14.02 14.47 -4.95
C ALA A 101 15.47 14.00 -4.65
N HIS A 102 16.09 13.20 -5.54
CA HIS A 102 17.41 12.61 -5.33
C HIS A 102 17.52 11.79 -4.04
N ALA A 103 16.44 11.14 -3.63
CA ALA A 103 16.42 10.28 -2.46
C ALA A 103 17.41 9.10 -2.60
N PRO A 104 17.86 8.51 -1.49
CA PRO A 104 18.69 7.31 -1.53
C PRO A 104 18.04 6.20 -2.37
N LEU A 105 18.85 5.49 -3.17
CA LEU A 105 18.37 4.45 -4.09
C LEU A 105 17.50 3.38 -3.38
N GLY A 106 17.81 3.07 -2.12
CA GLY A 106 17.03 2.13 -1.31
C GLY A 106 15.56 2.55 -1.13
N VAL A 107 15.28 3.86 -1.10
CA VAL A 107 13.91 4.38 -0.99
C VAL A 107 13.16 4.18 -2.30
N VAL A 108 13.77 4.52 -3.45
CA VAL A 108 13.18 4.29 -4.77
C VAL A 108 12.90 2.81 -5.00
N LEU A 109 13.85 1.93 -4.66
CA LEU A 109 13.69 0.48 -4.78
C LEU A 109 12.55 -0.07 -3.92
N LYS A 110 12.31 0.50 -2.73
CA LYS A 110 11.16 0.14 -1.88
C LYS A 110 9.83 0.44 -2.58
N HIS A 111 9.73 1.53 -3.33
CA HIS A 111 8.51 1.83 -4.11
C HIS A 111 8.32 0.84 -5.26
N VAL A 112 9.40 0.49 -5.98
CA VAL A 112 9.38 -0.56 -7.00
C VAL A 112 8.94 -1.90 -6.40
N ALA A 113 9.51 -2.29 -5.25
CA ALA A 113 9.14 -3.50 -4.53
C ALA A 113 7.66 -3.50 -4.12
N THR A 114 7.14 -2.34 -3.69
CA THR A 114 5.70 -2.18 -3.39
C THR A 114 4.85 -2.39 -4.64
N GLY A 115 5.26 -1.86 -5.80
CA GLY A 115 4.56 -2.10 -7.07
C GLY A 115 4.53 -3.58 -7.46
N VAL A 116 5.69 -4.26 -7.38
CA VAL A 116 5.78 -5.71 -7.63
C VAL A 116 4.90 -6.50 -6.66
N TYR A 117 4.89 -6.13 -5.38
CA TYR A 117 4.06 -6.74 -4.36
C TYR A 117 2.56 -6.62 -4.68
N LEU A 118 2.11 -5.45 -5.13
CA LEU A 118 0.71 -5.23 -5.53
C LEU A 118 0.32 -6.04 -6.76
N LEU A 119 1.21 -6.14 -7.77
CA LEU A 119 1.01 -7.01 -8.93
C LEU A 119 0.89 -8.49 -8.52
N ALA A 120 1.78 -8.97 -7.65
CA ALA A 120 1.70 -10.33 -7.13
C ALA A 120 0.38 -10.58 -6.38
N THR A 121 -0.03 -9.62 -5.54
CA THR A 121 -1.30 -9.65 -4.82
C THR A 121 -2.50 -9.69 -5.77
N PHE A 122 -2.50 -8.87 -6.82
CA PHE A 122 -3.52 -8.90 -7.87
C PHE A 122 -3.63 -10.28 -8.52
N ILE A 123 -2.50 -10.89 -8.91
CA ILE A 123 -2.49 -12.21 -9.53
C ILE A 123 -3.07 -13.26 -8.58
N VAL A 124 -2.69 -13.25 -7.30
CA VAL A 124 -3.24 -14.18 -6.29
C VAL A 124 -4.74 -13.99 -6.10
N LEU A 125 -5.22 -12.75 -5.98
CA LEU A 125 -6.64 -12.46 -5.83
C LEU A 125 -7.43 -12.82 -7.10
N ARG A 126 -6.87 -12.61 -8.29
CA ARG A 126 -7.47 -13.04 -9.56
C ARG A 126 -7.67 -14.56 -9.61
N MET A 127 -6.69 -15.32 -9.11
CA MET A 127 -6.82 -16.78 -9.00
C MET A 127 -7.94 -17.20 -8.04
N ILE A 128 -8.28 -16.39 -7.03
CA ILE A 128 -9.43 -16.67 -6.13
C ILE A 128 -10.75 -16.35 -6.85
N VAL A 129 -10.83 -15.20 -7.53
CA VAL A 129 -12.07 -14.67 -8.13
C VAL A 129 -12.52 -15.46 -9.36
N TYR A 130 -11.59 -15.82 -10.25
CA TYR A 130 -11.91 -16.42 -11.56
C TYR A 130 -11.76 -17.95 -11.60
N LYS A 131 -11.54 -18.61 -10.46
CA LYS A 131 -11.56 -20.06 -10.33
C LYS A 131 -12.98 -20.63 -10.16
N LYS A 132 -13.94 -20.12 -10.94
CA LYS A 132 -15.19 -20.84 -11.19
C LYS A 132 -14.93 -21.91 -12.23
#